data_AF-A0A4V3EQW7-F1
#
_entry.id   AF-A0A4V3EQW7-F1
#
_cell.length_a   1.000
_cell.length_b   1.000
_cell.length_c   1.000
_cell.angle_alpha   90.00
_cell.angle_beta   90.00
_cell.angle_gamma   90.00
#
_symmetry.space_group_name_H-M   'P 1'
#
loop_
_entity.id
_entity.type
_entity.pdbx_description
1 polymer ?
#
loop_
_entity_poly.entity_id
_entity_poly.type
_entity_poly.pdbx_seq_one_letter_code
_entity_poly.pdbx_strand_id
1 'polypeptide(L)'
;MKQDSPNNPELRPLPWHILTEKTSSSEERKGRLIHVEEPKFECRFYIGNEEIETKGLSSLNTETGVLLYDVVLPKDENIASNIREINGWMKEGARVLYDMLYLPYFRK
;
A
#
# COMPACT_ATOMS: atom_id res chain seq x y z
N MET A 1 1.97 -40.77 13.99
CA MET A 1 1.76 -40.02 12.74
C MET A 1 1.35 -38.61 13.12
N LYS A 2 2.23 -37.63 12.97
CA LYS A 2 1.89 -36.21 13.19
C LYS A 2 1.36 -35.66 11.88
N GLN A 3 0.20 -35.05 11.97
CA GLN A 3 -0.56 -34.51 10.86
C GLN A 3 0.02 -33.12 10.56
N ASP A 4 0.91 -33.04 9.57
CA ASP A 4 1.36 -31.76 9.03
C ASP A 4 0.25 -31.21 8.13
N SER A 5 -0.38 -30.11 8.54
CA SER A 5 -1.01 -29.11 7.66
C SER A 5 -1.43 -27.87 8.46
N PRO A 6 -1.43 -26.65 7.89
CA PRO A 6 -1.04 -26.28 6.53
C PRO A 6 0.11 -25.27 6.48
N ASN A 7 0.69 -25.09 5.30
CA ASN A 7 1.43 -23.90 4.91
C ASN A 7 0.60 -22.65 5.29
N ASN A 8 0.87 -22.08 6.46
CA ASN A 8 0.58 -20.69 6.69
C ASN A 8 1.75 -19.97 6.01
N PRO A 9 1.58 -19.29 4.87
CA PRO A 9 2.59 -18.36 4.45
C PRO A 9 2.60 -17.29 5.53
N GLU A 10 3.50 -17.46 6.51
CA GLU A 10 3.89 -16.36 7.38
C GLU A 10 4.31 -15.27 6.40
N LEU A 11 3.41 -14.30 6.22
CA LEU A 11 3.70 -13.07 5.52
C LEU A 11 4.90 -12.53 6.26
N ARG A 12 6.10 -12.65 5.68
CA ARG A 12 7.29 -12.01 6.23
C ARG A 12 6.88 -10.58 6.52
N PRO A 13 7.22 -10.00 7.70
CA PRO A 13 6.89 -8.62 7.98
C PRO A 13 7.45 -7.81 6.82
N LEU A 14 6.53 -7.31 5.99
CA LEU A 14 6.91 -6.61 4.79
C LEU A 14 7.60 -5.32 5.27
N PRO A 15 8.63 -4.82 4.57
CA PRO A 15 9.46 -3.71 5.02
C PRO A 15 8.71 -2.37 4.91
N TRP A 16 7.54 -2.25 5.54
CA TRP A 16 6.67 -1.09 5.46
C TRP A 16 6.22 -0.60 6.83
N HIS A 17 6.35 0.71 7.04
CA HIS A 17 5.64 1.42 8.09
C HIS A 17 4.33 1.98 7.55
N ILE A 18 3.24 1.64 8.22
CA ILE A 18 1.90 2.13 7.91
C ILE A 18 1.46 3.04 9.04
N LEU A 19 1.09 4.27 8.71
CA LEU A 19 0.45 5.21 9.61
C LEU A 19 -0.96 5.45 9.10
N THR A 20 -1.95 5.04 9.88
CA THR A 20 -3.37 5.18 9.52
C THR A 20 -4.05 6.22 10.38
N GLU A 21 -4.91 7.03 9.77
CA GLU A 21 -5.83 7.92 10.45
C GLU A 21 -7.26 7.40 10.23
N LYS A 22 -7.98 7.20 11.32
CA LYS A 22 -9.41 6.85 11.24
C LYS A 22 -10.20 8.12 10.96
N THR A 23 -10.97 8.15 9.87
CA THR A 23 -11.87 9.26 9.58
C THR A 23 -13.26 8.99 10.18
N SER A 24 -14.19 9.91 9.96
CA SER A 24 -15.56 9.86 10.49
C SER A 24 -16.40 8.69 9.96
N SER A 25 -16.00 8.06 8.85
CA SER A 25 -16.62 6.85 8.30
C SER A 25 -15.76 5.63 8.59
N SER A 26 -16.37 4.48 8.87
CA SER A 26 -15.65 3.22 9.08
C SER A 26 -15.02 2.66 7.81
N GLU A 27 -15.54 3.06 6.65
CA GLU A 27 -15.10 2.59 5.33
C GLU A 27 -13.96 3.44 4.78
N GLU A 28 -13.89 4.70 5.18
CA GLU A 28 -12.84 5.63 4.77
C GLU A 28 -11.61 5.49 5.65
N ARG A 29 -10.45 5.33 5.01
CA ARG A 29 -9.15 5.37 5.70
C ARG A 29 -8.16 6.12 4.86
N LYS A 30 -7.45 7.03 5.50
CA LYS A 30 -6.32 7.73 4.90
C LYS A 30 -5.09 7.53 5.75
N GLY A 31 -3.93 7.70 5.13
CA GLY A 31 -2.69 7.55 5.86
C GLY A 31 -1.48 7.62 4.97
N ARG A 32 -0.37 7.11 5.50
CA ARG A 32 0.94 7.13 4.87
C ARG A 32 1.56 5.74 4.90
N LEU A 33 2.16 5.35 3.79
CA LEU A 33 2.91 4.11 3.60
C LEU A 33 4.37 4.47 3.31
N ILE A 34 5.31 3.88 4.06
CA ILE A 34 6.74 4.17 3.99
C ILE A 34 7.52 2.86 3.92
N HIS A 35 8.41 2.69 2.94
CA HIS A 35 9.31 1.54 2.89
C HIS A 35 10.51 1.72 3.86
N VAL A 36 10.85 0.70 4.65
CA VAL A 36 11.73 0.79 5.84
C VAL A 36 13.20 0.50 5.53
N GLU A 37 13.49 -0.49 4.69
CA GLU A 37 14.87 -0.94 4.44
C GLU A 37 15.63 0.00 3.49
N GLU A 38 14.89 0.64 2.60
CA GLU A 38 15.31 1.70 1.69
C GLU A 38 14.08 2.60 1.53
N PRO A 39 14.13 3.93 1.64
CA PRO A 39 12.97 4.79 1.47
C PRO A 39 12.58 4.90 -0.02
N LYS A 40 12.45 3.76 -0.73
CA LYS A 40 12.20 3.64 -2.17
C LYS A 40 11.11 4.59 -2.63
N PHE A 41 10.08 4.73 -1.81
CA PHE A 41 9.12 5.82 -1.89
C PHE A 41 8.33 5.90 -0.59
N GLU A 42 7.78 7.08 -0.36
CA GLU A 42 6.73 7.35 0.60
C GLU A 42 5.50 7.78 -0.18
N CYS A 43 4.32 7.30 0.20
CA CYS A 43 3.09 7.76 -0.42
C CYS A 43 1.97 7.92 0.60
N ARG A 44 1.00 8.75 0.23
CA ARG A 44 -0.28 8.80 0.89
C ARG A 44 -1.20 7.77 0.28
N PHE A 45 -2.11 7.25 1.10
CA PHE A 45 -3.14 6.35 0.62
C PHE A 45 -4.52 6.82 1.06
N TYR A 46 -5.50 6.50 0.25
CA TYR A 46 -6.92 6.64 0.53
C TYR A 46 -7.61 5.33 0.20
N ILE A 47 -8.47 4.88 1.09
CA ILE A 47 -9.28 3.69 0.92
C ILE A 47 -10.73 4.13 1.03
N GLY A 48 -11.46 3.99 -0.06
CA GLY A 48 -12.80 4.51 -0.26
C GLY A 48 -13.12 4.62 -1.75
N ASN A 49 -14.38 4.86 -2.08
CA ASN A 49 -14.85 4.91 -3.47
C ASN A 49 -14.75 6.30 -4.11
N GLU A 50 -14.16 7.28 -3.41
CA GLU A 50 -14.07 8.64 -3.91
C GLU A 50 -12.77 8.89 -4.67
N GLU A 51 -12.90 9.52 -5.83
CA GLU A 51 -11.77 10.04 -6.60
C GLU A 51 -11.24 11.31 -5.94
N ILE A 52 -9.94 11.35 -5.68
CA ILE A 52 -9.26 12.51 -5.11
C ILE A 52 -8.49 13.21 -6.22
N GLU A 53 -8.59 14.53 -6.30
CA GLU A 53 -7.74 15.33 -7.19
C GLU A 53 -6.29 15.28 -6.66
N THR A 54 -5.36 14.77 -7.48
CA THR A 54 -3.94 14.62 -7.09
C THR A 54 -3.04 15.42 -8.01
N LYS A 55 -2.01 16.07 -7.44
CA LYS A 55 -1.00 16.84 -8.18
C LYS A 55 0.23 16.03 -8.59
N GLY A 56 0.26 14.73 -8.29
CA GLY A 56 1.42 13.85 -8.46
C GLY A 56 1.03 12.49 -9.03
N LEU A 57 1.94 11.52 -8.95
CA LEU A 57 1.65 10.15 -9.37
C LEU A 57 0.59 9.53 -8.45
N SER A 58 -0.40 8.87 -9.06
CA SER A 58 -1.45 8.14 -8.38
C SER A 58 -1.66 6.77 -9.03
N SER A 59 -2.09 5.80 -8.23
CA SER A 59 -2.38 4.45 -8.69
C SER A 59 -3.56 3.90 -7.91
N LEU A 60 -4.67 3.65 -8.63
CA LEU A 60 -5.84 2.98 -8.11
C LEU A 60 -5.72 1.48 -8.38
N ASN A 61 -5.77 0.68 -7.32
CA ASN A 61 -5.97 -0.76 -7.45
C ASN A 61 -7.48 -1.05 -7.45
N THR A 62 -8.05 -1.22 -8.63
CA THR A 62 -9.49 -1.45 -8.84
C THR A 62 -10.02 -2.76 -8.23
N GLU A 63 -9.15 -3.73 -7.96
CA GLU A 63 -9.53 -4.99 -7.30
C GLU A 63 -9.76 -4.79 -5.80
N THR A 64 -9.06 -3.82 -5.20
CA THR A 64 -9.01 -3.63 -3.75
C THR A 64 -9.63 -2.31 -3.28
N GLY A 65 -9.85 -1.36 -4.20
CA GLY A 65 -10.33 0.00 -3.89
C GLY A 65 -9.28 0.89 -3.22
N VAL A 66 -8.02 0.45 -3.16
CA VAL A 66 -6.92 1.24 -2.56
C VAL A 66 -6.36 2.20 -3.59
N LEU A 67 -6.39 3.50 -3.28
CA LEU A 67 -5.73 4.55 -4.06
C LEU A 67 -4.46 4.99 -3.35
N LEU A 68 -3.31 4.81 -4.00
CA LEU A 68 -2.05 5.45 -3.61
C LEU A 68 -1.86 6.76 -4.36
N TYR A 69 -1.36 7.78 -3.69
CA TYR A 69 -1.11 9.10 -4.28
C TYR A 69 0.00 9.86 -3.56
N ASP A 70 0.42 10.99 -4.14
CA ASP A 70 1.41 11.90 -3.55
C ASP A 70 2.75 11.18 -3.24
N VAL A 71 3.29 10.52 -4.27
CA VAL A 71 4.54 9.77 -4.17
C VAL A 71 5.73 10.72 -3.98
N VAL A 72 6.45 10.52 -2.90
CA VAL A 72 7.73 11.15 -2.59
C VAL A 72 8.83 10.11 -2.81
N LEU A 73 9.75 10.40 -3.72
CA LEU A 73 10.93 9.57 -3.95
C LEU A 73 12.12 10.02 -3.07
N PRO A 74 13.13 9.15 -2.85
CA PRO A 74 14.42 9.55 -2.32
C PRO A 74 15.02 10.72 -3.09
N LYS A 75 15.83 11.54 -2.41
CA LYS A 75 16.50 12.71 -3.02
C LYS A 75 17.37 12.38 -4.24
N ASP A 76 17.83 11.13 -4.34
CA ASP A 76 18.76 10.69 -5.37
C ASP A 76 18.08 9.98 -6.55
N GLU A 77 16.75 9.79 -6.49
CA GLU A 77 15.95 9.12 -7.52
C GLU A 77 15.30 10.15 -8.44
N ASN A 78 15.71 10.16 -9.72
CA ASN A 78 15.09 11.01 -10.72
C ASN A 78 13.78 10.36 -11.22
N ILE A 79 12.63 10.94 -10.83
CA ILE A 79 11.28 10.52 -11.25
C ILE A 79 11.15 10.36 -12.77
N ALA A 80 11.86 11.17 -13.56
CA ALA A 80 11.77 11.13 -15.01
C ALA A 80 12.35 9.85 -15.63
N SER A 81 13.16 9.09 -14.88
CA SER A 81 13.94 7.98 -15.42
C SER A 81 13.10 6.73 -15.73
N ASN A 82 12.03 6.44 -14.97
CA ASN A 82 11.26 5.21 -15.21
C ASN A 82 9.84 5.18 -14.59
N ILE A 83 8.87 5.83 -15.23
CA ILE A 83 7.45 5.83 -14.82
C ILE A 83 6.88 4.40 -14.66
N ARG A 84 7.38 3.42 -15.43
CA ARG A 84 6.91 2.02 -15.35
C ARG A 84 7.25 1.38 -14.00
N GLU A 85 8.45 1.64 -13.50
CA GLU A 85 8.94 1.09 -12.25
C GLU A 85 8.18 1.69 -11.06
N ILE A 86 7.99 3.01 -11.07
CA ILE A 86 7.19 3.71 -10.06
C ILE A 86 5.74 3.17 -10.04
N ASN A 87 5.13 2.96 -11.21
CA ASN A 87 3.80 2.35 -11.28
C ASN A 87 3.78 0.90 -10.75
N GLY A 88 4.84 0.13 -10.96
CA GLY A 88 4.98 -1.21 -10.39
C GLY A 88 5.01 -1.18 -8.87
N TRP A 89 5.85 -0.31 -8.30
CA TRP A 89 5.98 -0.08 -6.88
C TRP A 89 4.68 0.40 -6.21
N MET A 90 3.96 1.33 -6.84
CA MET A 90 2.67 1.79 -6.32
C MET A 90 1.63 0.65 -6.30
N LYS A 91 1.59 -0.21 -7.35
CA LYS A 91 0.69 -1.37 -7.36
C LYS A 91 1.03 -2.38 -6.26
N GLU A 92 2.31 -2.63 -6.04
CA GLU A 92 2.79 -3.48 -4.95
C GLU A 92 2.37 -2.90 -3.58
N GLY A 93 2.62 -1.61 -3.33
CA GLY A 93 2.22 -0.95 -2.08
C GLY A 93 0.71 -1.00 -1.82
N ALA A 94 -0.11 -0.84 -2.87
CA ALA A 94 -1.56 -0.94 -2.76
C ALA A 94 -2.00 -2.36 -2.35
N ARG A 95 -1.33 -3.38 -2.91
CA ARG A 95 -1.56 -4.78 -2.55
C ARG A 95 -1.18 -5.04 -1.09
N VAL A 96 -0.04 -4.54 -0.64
CA VAL A 96 0.40 -4.67 0.77
C VAL A 96 -0.61 -4.06 1.73
N LEU A 97 -1.10 -2.85 1.44
CA LEU A 97 -2.11 -2.20 2.28
C LEU A 97 -3.40 -3.02 2.38
N TYR A 98 -3.87 -3.58 1.27
CA TYR A 98 -5.04 -4.45 1.27
C TYR A 98 -4.80 -5.70 2.12
N ASP A 99 -3.66 -6.36 1.91
CA ASP A 99 -3.29 -7.59 2.59
C ASP A 99 -3.13 -7.38 4.10
N MET A 100 -2.72 -6.20 4.57
CA MET A 100 -2.60 -5.88 5.99
C MET A 100 -3.88 -5.35 6.64
N LEU A 101 -4.63 -4.49 5.94
CA LEU A 101 -5.79 -3.80 6.53
C LEU A 101 -7.10 -4.58 6.45
N TYR A 102 -7.22 -5.51 5.50
CA TYR A 102 -8.46 -6.23 5.23
C TYR A 102 -8.31 -7.75 5.34
N LEU A 103 -7.23 -8.34 4.83
CA LEU A 103 -7.08 -9.80 4.83
C LEU A 103 -7.07 -10.48 6.22
N PRO A 104 -6.52 -9.87 7.29
CA PRO A 104 -6.64 -10.42 8.64
C PRO A 104 -8.09 -10.40 9.17
N TYR A 105 -8.95 -9.54 8.65
CA TYR A 105 -10.38 -9.49 9.01
C TYR A 105 -11.22 -10.55 8.30
N PHE A 106 -10.75 -11.09 7.17
CA PHE A 106 -11.47 -12.08 6.36
C PHE A 106 -10.94 -13.51 6.48
N ARG A 107 -9.74 -13.72 7.05
CA ARG A 107 -9.26 -15.06 7.44
C ARG A 107 -9.96 -15.49 8.73
N LYS A 108 -11.18 -16.03 8.59
CA LYS A 108 -11.83 -16.87 9.61
C LYS A 108 -11.18 -18.24 9.67
#